data_AF-A0A436WXU0-F1
#
_entry.id   AF-A0A436WXU0-F1
#
_cell.length_a   1.000
_cell.length_b   1.000
_cell.length_c   1.000
_cell.angle_alpha   90.00
_cell.angle_beta   90.00
_cell.angle_gamma   90.00
#
_symmetry.space_group_name_H-M   'P 1'
#
loop_
_entity.id
_entity.type
_entity.pdbx_description
1 polymer ?
#
loop_
_entity_poly.entity_id
_entity_poly.type
_entity_poly.pdbx_seq_one_letter_code
_entity_poly.pdbx_strand_id
1 'polypeptide(L)' 'MPLSCLDGILVPSDLELLQRVFDRLCDERRLAQKDKEQREDLAAEIVSAFRNGIADETELLRAISKRLMA' A
#
# COMPACT_ATOMS: atom_id res chain seq x y z
N MET A 1 18.99 -4.76 -2.59
CA MET A 1 18.83 -5.86 -3.57
C MET A 1 17.59 -5.56 -4.40
N PRO A 2 17.62 -5.60 -5.74
CA PRO A 2 16.43 -5.27 -6.50
C PRO A 2 15.46 -6.44 -6.39
N LEU A 3 14.26 -6.16 -5.88
CA LEU A 3 13.22 -7.14 -5.61
C LEU A 3 12.66 -7.66 -6.95
N SER A 4 12.77 -8.96 -7.12
CA SER A 4 12.36 -9.71 -8.30
C SER A 4 10.84 -9.80 -8.38
N CYS A 5 10.17 -8.71 -8.72
CA CYS A 5 8.73 -8.70 -9.06
C CYS A 5 8.49 -9.27 -10.47
N LEU A 6 9.18 -10.35 -10.85
CA LEU A 6 9.30 -10.78 -12.25
C LEU A 6 8.04 -11.47 -12.80
N ASP A 7 7.08 -11.87 -11.97
CA ASP A 7 6.00 -12.76 -12.45
C ASP A 7 4.63 -12.55 -11.79
N GLY A 8 4.34 -11.37 -11.24
CA GLY A 8 3.01 -11.10 -10.64
C GLY A 8 2.67 -11.95 -9.40
N ILE A 9 3.62 -12.74 -8.90
CA ILE A 9 3.52 -13.48 -7.65
C ILE A 9 3.99 -12.55 -6.52
N LEU A 10 3.04 -12.08 -5.72
CA LEU A 10 3.32 -11.45 -4.44
C LEU A 10 3.96 -12.48 -3.52
N VAL A 11 5.27 -12.37 -3.30
CA VAL A 11 5.99 -13.17 -2.31
C VAL A 11 5.52 -12.74 -0.91
N PRO A 12 5.55 -13.62 0.11
CA PRO A 12 4.99 -13.29 1.42
C PRO A 12 5.66 -12.07 2.05
N SER A 13 6.94 -11.83 1.76
CA SER A 13 7.66 -10.61 2.16
C SER A 13 7.05 -9.33 1.59
N ASP A 14 6.60 -9.35 0.33
CA ASP A 14 5.92 -8.21 -0.30
C ASP A 14 4.51 -8.03 0.26
N LEU A 15 3.80 -9.13 0.52
CA LEU A 15 2.51 -9.11 1.21
C LEU A 15 2.65 -8.50 2.63
N GLU A 16 3.69 -8.85 3.37
CA GLU A 16 4.00 -8.25 4.68
C GLU A 16 4.30 -6.75 4.56
N LEU A 17 5.03 -6.33 3.51
CA LEU A 17 5.30 -4.91 3.26
C LEU A 17 4.01 -4.14 2.94
N LEU A 18 3.18 -4.65 2.03
CA LEU A 18 1.90 -4.03 1.67
C LEU A 18 0.98 -3.92 2.89
N GLN A 19 0.97 -4.94 3.75
CA GLN A 19 0.15 -4.97 4.95
C GLN A 19 0.67 -3.98 6.02
N ARG A 20 1.99 -3.80 6.17
CA ARG A 20 2.58 -2.76 7.04
C ARG A 20 2.27 -1.35 6.56
N VAL A 21 2.40 -1.10 5.25
CA VAL A 21 2.02 0.19 4.64
C VAL A 21 0.56 0.48 4.92
N PHE A 22 -0.31 -0.51 4.71
CA PHE A 22 -1.74 -0.39 4.95
C PHE A 22 -2.07 -0.07 6.41
N ASP A 23 -1.52 -0.83 7.35
CA ASP A 23 -1.74 -0.63 8.78
C ASP A 23 -1.28 0.77 9.23
N ARG A 24 -0.11 1.21 8.74
CA ARG A 24 0.44 2.53 9.03
C ARG A 24 -0.40 3.67 8.44
N LEU A 25 -0.92 3.52 7.22
CA LEU A 25 -1.85 4.50 6.64
C LEU A 25 -3.18 4.53 7.36
N CYS A 26 -3.66 3.37 7.83
CA CYS A 26 -4.86 3.26 8.63
C CYS A 26 -4.71 3.98 9.97
N ASP A 27 -3.55 3.86 10.62
CA ASP A 27 -3.21 4.55 11.87
C ASP A 27 -3.03 6.06 11.67
N GLU A 28 -2.25 6.49 10.66
CA GLU A 28 -2.04 7.92 10.34
C GLU A 28 -3.35 8.65 10.05
N ARG A 29 -4.25 8.02 9.28
CA ARG A 29 -5.54 8.61 8.91
C ARG A 29 -6.58 8.49 10.02
N ARG A 30 -6.28 7.78 11.13
CA ARG A 30 -7.26 7.31 12.12
C ARG A 30 -8.52 6.77 11.44
N LEU A 31 -8.34 5.96 10.40
CA LEU A 31 -9.47 5.37 9.68
C LEU A 31 -10.21 4.47 10.66
N ALA A 32 -11.33 4.99 11.17
CA ALA A 32 -12.13 4.27 12.14
C ALA A 32 -12.56 2.94 11.52
N GLN A 33 -12.72 1.90 12.33
CA GLN A 33 -13.13 0.56 11.88
C GLN A 33 -14.46 0.56 11.08
N LYS A 34 -15.23 1.65 11.14
CA LYS A 34 -16.46 1.88 10.36
C LYS A 34 -16.23 2.32 8.91
N ASP A 35 -15.09 2.91 8.57
CA ASP A 35 -14.76 3.38 7.22
C ASP A 35 -14.19 2.24 6.36
N LYS A 36 -15.01 1.20 6.17
CA LYS A 36 -14.64 0.01 5.39
C LYS A 36 -14.33 0.37 3.93
N GLU A 37 -15.12 1.27 3.35
CA GLU A 37 -14.97 1.73 1.97
C GLU A 37 -13.63 2.46 1.75
N GLN A 38 -13.27 3.39 2.65
CA GLN A 38 -11.96 4.07 2.62
C GLN A 38 -10.80 3.07 2.76
N ARG A 39 -10.93 2.04 3.61
CA ARG A 39 -9.92 0.99 3.72
C ARG A 39 -9.82 0.12 2.47
N GLU A 40 -10.94 -0.22 1.85
CA GLU A 40 -10.95 -1.00 0.60
C GLU A 40 -10.33 -0.20 -0.55
N ASP A 41 -10.64 1.09 -0.66
CA ASP A 41 -10.03 2.00 -1.65
C ASP A 41 -8.52 2.15 -1.44
N LEU A 42 -8.10 2.34 -0.18
CA LEU A 42 -6.71 2.49 0.19
C LEU A 42 -5.91 1.19 -0.07
N ALA A 43 -6.49 0.02 0.17
CA ALA A 43 -5.89 -1.27 -0.19
C ALA A 43 -5.75 -1.43 -1.71
N ALA A 44 -6.78 -1.04 -2.49
CA ALA A 44 -6.73 -1.08 -3.94
C ALA A 44 -5.64 -0.16 -4.51
N GLU A 45 -5.49 1.04 -3.95
CA GLU A 45 -4.42 1.98 -4.31
C GLU A 45 -3.02 1.43 -4.00
N ILE A 46 -2.82 0.83 -2.82
CA ILE A 46 -1.57 0.15 -2.45
C ILE A 46 -1.21 -0.91 -3.49
N VAL A 47 -2.15 -1.79 -3.81
CA VAL A 47 -1.92 -2.86 -4.80
C VAL A 47 -1.68 -2.30 -6.19
N SER A 48 -2.39 -1.23 -6.58
CA SER A 48 -2.20 -0.57 -7.88
C SER A 48 -0.81 0.06 -8.00
N ALA A 49 -0.36 0.80 -6.99
CA ALA A 49 0.97 1.40 -6.92
C ALA A 49 2.08 0.33 -6.94
N PHE A 50 1.87 -0.76 -6.21
CA PHE A 50 2.80 -1.89 -6.21
C PHE A 50 2.89 -2.56 -7.59
N ARG A 51 1.75 -2.79 -8.25
CA ARG A 51 1.71 -3.32 -9.63
C ARG A 51 2.35 -2.37 -10.64
N ASN A 52 2.37 -1.07 -10.36
CA ASN A 52 3.05 -0.06 -11.16
C ASN A 52 4.59 -0.07 -10.95
N GLY A 53 5.12 -0.99 -10.14
CA GLY A 53 6.55 -1.18 -9.89
C GLY A 53 7.07 -0.47 -8.64
N ILE A 54 6.19 0.14 -7.84
CA ILE A 54 6.58 0.78 -6.58
C ILE A 54 6.57 -0.28 -5.47
N ALA A 55 7.71 -0.94 -5.25
CA ALA A 55 7.88 -1.97 -4.22
C ALA A 55 8.51 -1.45 -2.92
N ASP A 56 8.76 -0.14 -2.79
CA ASP A 56 9.36 0.45 -1.59
C ASP A 56 8.28 0.99 -0.64
N GLU A 57 8.35 0.61 0.65
CA GLU A 57 7.42 1.03 1.70
C GLU A 57 7.26 2.55 1.75
N THR A 58 8.37 3.27 1.67
CA THR A 58 8.41 4.73 1.82
C THR A 58 7.81 5.43 0.60
N GLU A 59 8.09 4.92 -0.59
CA GLU A 59 7.57 5.46 -1.84
C GLU A 59 6.08 5.16 -2.00
N LEU A 60 5.63 3.96 -1.60
CA LEU A 60 4.21 3.59 -1.53
C LEU A 60 3.45 4.54 -0.59
N LEU A 61 3.93 4.68 0.65
CA LEU A 61 3.36 5.60 1.63
C LEU A 61 3.26 7.02 1.07
N ARG A 62 4.35 7.51 0.47
CA ARG A 62 4.41 8.87 -0.08
C ARG A 62 3.49 9.06 -1.29
N ALA A 63 3.43 8.09 -2.20
CA ALA A 63 2.58 8.15 -3.38
C ALA A 63 1.10 8.20 -2.99
N ILE A 64 0.68 7.34 -2.07
CA ILE A 64 -0.70 7.25 -1.61
C ILE A 64 -1.09 8.46 -0.76
N SER A 65 -0.23 8.87 0.19
CA SER A 65 -0.48 10.06 0.99
C SER A 65 -0.60 11.32 0.14
N LYS A 66 0.22 11.45 -0.91
CA LYS A 66 0.16 12.60 -1.83
C LYS A 66 -1.14 12.62 -2.65
N ARG A 67 -1.65 11.45 -3.06
CA ARG A 67 -2.84 11.36 -3.91
C ARG A 67 -4.14 11.59 -3.14
N LEU A 68 -4.19 11.16 -1.88
CA LEU A 68 -5.31 11.38 -0.96
C LEU A 68 -5.37 12.82 -0.41
N MET A 69 -4.44 13.70 -0.81
CA MET A 69 -4.44 15.13 -0.46
C MET A 69 -4.75 16.04 -1.67
N ALA A 70 -4.98 15.46 -2.85
CA ALA A 70 -5.36 16.17 -4.07
C ALA A 70 -6.87 16.06 -4.31
#